data_AF-A0A444MJZ9-F1
#
_entry.id   AF-A0A444MJZ9-F1
#
_cell.length_a   1.000
_cell.length_b   1.000
_cell.length_c   1.000
_cell.angle_alpha   90.00
_cell.angle_beta   90.00
_cell.angle_gamma   90.00
#
_symmetry.space_group_name_H-M   'P 1'
#
loop_
_entity.id
_entity.type
_entity.pdbx_description
1 polymer ?
#
loop_
_entity_poly.entity_id
_entity_poly.type
_entity_poly.pdbx_seq_one_letter_code
_entity_poly.pdbx_strand_id
1 'polypeptide(L)'
;MNFKLLLQLSVFGLIMAFGTISLIPEKIEPVFWVVIFIFCAVVIAKACPGKYFWHGFVLSLINSVWITIVHTIFYDNYLPHHPNMGSFELGRHPRLMLILMAPVFGIMFGLIQGLFAFAASKLVKKN
;
A
#
# COMPACT_ATOMS: atom_id res chain seq x y z
N MET A 1 -11.79 -12.63 -10.29
CA MET A 1 -10.97 -11.55 -9.70
C MET A 1 -11.31 -10.29 -10.47
N ASN A 2 -11.79 -9.24 -9.82
CA ASN A 2 -12.20 -8.01 -10.50
C ASN A 2 -10.99 -7.06 -10.66
N PHE A 3 -10.16 -7.30 -11.68
CA PHE A 3 -8.95 -6.51 -11.91
C PHE A 3 -9.21 -5.02 -12.17
N LYS A 4 -10.35 -4.69 -12.81
CA LYS A 4 -10.75 -3.30 -13.03
C LYS A 4 -10.92 -2.57 -11.69
N LEU A 5 -11.60 -3.19 -10.72
CA LEU A 5 -11.74 -2.64 -9.38
C LEU A 5 -10.39 -2.50 -8.68
N LEU A 6 -9.52 -3.50 -8.79
CA LEU A 6 -8.18 -3.46 -8.16
C LEU A 6 -7.34 -2.31 -8.71
N LEU A 7 -7.36 -2.08 -10.03
CA LEU A 7 -6.66 -0.95 -10.65
C LEU A 7 -7.26 0.40 -10.24
N GLN A 8 -8.59 0.51 -10.09
CA GLN A 8 -9.22 1.72 -9.60
C GLN A 8 -8.85 2.01 -8.14
N LEU A 9 -8.85 0.98 -7.29
CA LEU A 9 -8.47 1.12 -5.88
C LEU A 9 -6.97 1.37 -5.71
N SER A 10 -6.11 0.87 -6.61
CA SER A 10 -4.67 1.08 -6.50
C SER A 10 -4.24 2.53 -6.77
N VAL A 11 -5.10 3.33 -7.40
CA VAL A 11 -4.90 4.77 -7.54
C VAL A 11 -4.77 5.47 -6.18
N PHE A 12 -5.45 4.99 -5.14
CA PHE A 12 -5.27 5.54 -3.78
C PHE A 12 -3.84 5.29 -3.27
N GLY A 13 -3.28 4.12 -3.54
CA GLY A 13 -1.89 3.82 -3.22
C GLY A 13 -0.91 4.70 -3.99
N LEU A 14 -1.19 4.97 -5.27
CA LEU A 14 -0.39 5.88 -6.09
C LEU A 14 -0.46 7.33 -5.58
N ILE A 15 -1.65 7.84 -5.26
CA ILE A 15 -1.83 9.18 -4.68
C ILE A 15 -1.07 9.29 -3.36
N MET A 16 -1.15 8.28 -2.50
CA MET A 16 -0.37 8.23 -1.27
C MET A 16 1.13 8.21 -1.51
N ALA A 17 1.59 7.43 -2.50
CA ALA A 17 3.00 7.40 -2.85
C ALA A 17 3.53 8.80 -3.22
N PHE A 18 2.76 9.59 -3.97
CA PHE A 18 3.10 10.99 -4.24
C PHE A 18 2.91 11.91 -3.03
N GLY A 19 1.91 11.69 -2.17
CA GLY A 19 1.74 12.51 -0.97
C GLY A 19 2.90 12.37 0.02
N THR A 20 3.47 11.18 0.11
CA THR A 20 4.57 10.84 1.03
C THR A 20 5.94 11.36 0.59
N ILE A 21 6.10 11.79 -0.67
CA ILE A 21 7.36 12.43 -1.10
C ILE A 21 7.49 13.89 -0.65
N SER A 22 6.41 14.55 -0.21
CA SER A 22 6.43 16.01 0.00
C SER A 22 5.50 16.56 1.09
N LEU A 23 4.33 15.96 1.29
CA LEU A 23 3.28 16.52 2.15
C LEU A 23 3.08 15.73 3.45
N ILE A 24 3.34 14.42 3.42
CA ILE A 24 2.98 13.50 4.49
C ILE A 24 4.26 13.00 5.18
N PRO A 25 4.58 13.47 6.40
CA PRO A 25 5.73 12.98 7.15
C PRO A 25 5.53 11.57 7.72
N GLU A 26 6.62 10.83 7.90
CA GLU A 26 6.71 9.42 8.36
C GLU A 26 5.77 9.07 9.53
N LYS A 27 5.60 9.98 10.50
CA LYS A 27 4.81 9.74 11.72
C LYS A 27 3.31 9.59 11.48
N ILE A 28 2.78 10.25 10.45
CA ILE A 28 1.32 10.27 10.20
C ILE A 28 0.90 9.33 9.05
N GLU A 29 1.85 8.85 8.25
CA GLU A 29 1.57 7.90 7.16
C GLU A 29 0.76 6.67 7.59
N PRO A 30 1.06 6.01 8.73
CA PRO A 30 0.33 4.81 9.12
C PRO A 30 -1.17 5.05 9.30
N VAL A 31 -1.56 6.26 9.75
CA VAL A 31 -2.96 6.64 9.94
C VAL A 31 -3.69 6.67 8.59
N PHE A 32 -3.10 7.32 7.58
CA PHE A 32 -3.67 7.36 6.23
C PHE A 32 -3.75 5.97 5.60
N TRP A 33 -2.72 5.14 5.76
CA TRP A 33 -2.74 3.76 5.27
C TRP A 33 -3.85 2.94 5.89
N VAL A 34 -4.08 3.03 7.20
CA VAL A 34 -5.17 2.33 7.88
C VAL A 34 -6.54 2.77 7.34
N VAL A 35 -6.76 4.07 7.17
CA VAL A 35 -8.01 4.60 6.59
C VAL A 35 -8.24 4.06 5.18
N ILE A 36 -7.22 4.09 4.33
CA ILE A 36 -7.29 3.56 2.95
C ILE A 36 -7.51 2.05 2.95
N PHE A 37 -6.87 1.33 3.86
CA PHE A 37 -7.02 -0.12 3.98
C PHE A 37 -8.45 -0.51 4.34
N ILE A 38 -9.02 0.14 5.35
CA ILE A 38 -10.41 -0.04 5.76
C ILE A 38 -11.35 0.32 4.61
N PHE A 39 -11.16 1.47 3.97
CA PHE A 39 -11.99 1.91 2.84
C PHE A 39 -11.96 0.87 1.70
N CYS A 40 -10.77 0.49 1.25
CA CYS A 40 -10.61 -0.51 0.19
C CYS A 40 -11.21 -1.86 0.58
N ALA A 41 -11.04 -2.30 1.83
CA ALA A 41 -11.61 -3.54 2.35
C ALA A 41 -13.15 -3.54 2.28
N VAL A 42 -13.79 -2.44 2.68
CA VAL A 42 -15.25 -2.27 2.62
C VAL A 42 -15.73 -2.25 1.16
N VAL A 43 -15.04 -1.53 0.27
CA VAL A 43 -15.41 -1.50 -1.15
C VAL A 43 -15.27 -2.89 -1.78
N ILE A 44 -14.18 -3.62 -1.49
CA ILE A 44 -13.98 -5.00 -1.94
C ILE A 44 -15.10 -5.91 -1.41
N ALA A 45 -15.46 -5.80 -0.13
CA ALA A 45 -16.52 -6.59 0.49
C ALA A 45 -17.89 -6.37 -0.19
N LYS A 46 -18.21 -5.13 -0.60
CA LYS A 46 -19.47 -4.79 -1.26
C LYS A 46 -19.49 -5.16 -2.74
N ALA A 47 -18.38 -4.90 -3.45
CA ALA A 47 -18.34 -4.99 -4.91
C ALA A 47 -17.94 -6.38 -5.44
N CYS A 48 -17.26 -7.20 -4.63
CA CYS A 48 -16.80 -8.52 -5.06
C CYS A 48 -17.76 -9.63 -4.60
N PRO A 49 -18.09 -10.61 -5.46
CA PRO A 49 -18.95 -11.72 -5.06
C PRO A 49 -18.24 -12.73 -4.13
N GLY A 50 -16.90 -12.77 -4.14
CA GLY A 50 -16.09 -13.67 -3.31
C GLY A 50 -14.58 -13.47 -3.47
N LYS A 51 -13.77 -14.36 -2.87
CA LYS A 51 -12.30 -14.30 -2.84
C LYS A 51 -11.75 -12.97 -2.28
N TYR A 52 -12.39 -12.42 -1.24
CA TYR A 52 -12.08 -11.10 -0.69
C TYR A 52 -10.62 -10.95 -0.24
N PHE A 53 -10.08 -11.97 0.44
CA PHE A 53 -8.67 -12.01 0.84
C PHE A 53 -7.74 -11.80 -0.35
N TRP A 54 -7.96 -12.54 -1.44
CA TRP A 54 -7.15 -12.43 -2.65
C TRP A 54 -7.23 -11.05 -3.31
N HIS A 55 -8.40 -10.41 -3.28
CA HIS A 55 -8.54 -9.05 -3.79
C HIS A 55 -7.74 -8.05 -2.94
N GLY A 56 -7.82 -8.13 -1.61
CA GLY A 56 -7.04 -7.27 -0.72
C GLY A 56 -5.53 -7.51 -0.85
N PHE A 57 -5.11 -8.78 -0.94
CA PHE A 57 -3.72 -9.16 -1.12
C PHE A 57 -3.13 -8.63 -2.43
N VAL A 58 -3.80 -8.89 -3.55
CA VAL A 58 -3.33 -8.43 -4.88
C VAL A 58 -3.36 -6.90 -4.98
N LEU A 59 -4.37 -6.24 -4.40
CA LEU A 59 -4.40 -4.77 -4.33
C LEU A 59 -3.14 -4.21 -3.65
N SER A 60 -2.74 -4.79 -2.51
CA SER A 60 -1.55 -4.34 -1.80
C SER A 60 -0.26 -4.61 -2.58
N LEU A 61 -0.17 -5.71 -3.33
CA LEU A 61 0.99 -5.96 -4.20
C LEU A 61 1.10 -4.90 -5.30
N ILE A 62 -0.01 -4.56 -5.95
CA ILE A 62 -0.04 -3.49 -6.97
C ILE A 62 0.37 -2.15 -6.34
N ASN A 63 -0.14 -1.85 -5.14
CA ASN A 63 0.25 -0.65 -4.41
C ASN A 63 1.73 -0.63 -4.04
N SER A 64 2.31 -1.76 -3.62
CA SER A 64 3.74 -1.87 -3.33
C SER A 64 4.58 -1.49 -4.56
N VAL A 65 4.18 -1.95 -5.75
CA VAL A 65 4.84 -1.56 -7.01
C VAL A 65 4.74 -0.05 -7.24
N TRP A 66 3.56 0.56 -7.07
CA TRP A 66 3.41 2.01 -7.23
C TRP A 66 4.27 2.81 -6.25
N ILE A 67 4.19 2.47 -4.96
CA ILE A 67 4.93 3.15 -3.91
C ILE A 67 6.44 3.05 -4.18
N THR A 68 6.92 1.85 -4.49
CA THR A 68 8.34 1.61 -4.74
C THR A 68 8.85 2.39 -5.95
N ILE A 69 8.10 2.38 -7.05
CA ILE A 69 8.48 3.14 -8.25
C ILE A 69 8.57 4.63 -7.93
N VAL A 70 7.56 5.20 -7.28
CA VAL A 70 7.53 6.63 -6.94
C VAL A 70 8.65 6.99 -5.96
N HIS A 71 8.81 6.25 -4.87
CA HIS A 71 9.85 6.50 -3.86
C HIS A 71 11.26 6.30 -4.40
N THR A 72 11.45 5.37 -5.35
CA THR A 72 12.76 5.17 -6.00
C THR A 72 13.10 6.30 -6.97
N ILE A 73 12.13 6.74 -7.79
CA ILE A 73 12.34 7.83 -8.77
C ILE A 73 12.53 9.17 -8.06
N PHE A 74 11.71 9.46 -7.04
CA PHE A 74 11.70 10.72 -6.31
C PHE A 74 12.42 10.64 -4.97
N TYR A 75 13.39 9.72 -4.85
CA TYR A 75 14.11 9.44 -3.61
C TYR A 75 14.68 10.68 -2.93
N ASP A 76 15.22 11.63 -3.71
CA ASP A 76 15.89 12.81 -3.18
C ASP A 76 14.89 13.78 -2.50
N ASN A 77 13.60 13.75 -2.90
CA ASN A 77 12.52 14.50 -2.24
C ASN A 77 11.90 13.71 -1.07
N TYR A 78 11.93 12.39 -1.16
CA TYR A 78 11.41 11.48 -0.14
C TYR A 78 12.29 11.47 1.12
N LEU A 79 13.62 11.40 0.97
CA LEU A 79 14.56 11.25 2.09
C LEU A 79 14.45 12.33 3.19
N PRO A 80 14.28 13.64 2.89
CA PRO A 80 14.08 14.66 3.92
C PRO A 80 12.85 14.43 4.83
N HIS A 81 11.85 13.70 4.33
CA HIS A 81 10.61 13.39 5.07
C HIS A 81 10.69 12.07 5.83
N HIS A 82 11.70 11.25 5.53
CA HIS A 82 11.95 9.91 6.10
C HIS A 82 13.42 9.72 6.48
N PRO A 83 13.96 10.54 7.39
CA PRO A 83 15.39 10.55 7.72
C PRO A 83 15.88 9.22 8.33
N ASN A 84 14.99 8.45 8.96
CA ASN A 84 15.32 7.13 9.51
C ASN A 84 15.72 6.12 8.42
N MET A 85 15.31 6.31 7.16
CA MET A 85 15.77 5.46 6.06
C MET A 85 17.27 5.62 5.77
N GLY A 86 17.87 6.75 6.11
CA GLY A 86 19.31 6.97 5.99
C GLY A 86 20.14 6.21 7.02
N SER A 87 19.52 5.74 8.11
CA SER A 87 20.19 5.01 9.20
C SER A 87 20.34 3.50 8.93
N PHE A 88 19.67 2.98 7.90
CA PHE A 88 19.91 1.62 7.42
C PHE A 88 21.25 1.58 6.68
N GLU A 89 22.34 1.36 7.40
CA GLU A 89 23.69 1.17 6.86
C GLU A 89 23.85 -0.12 6.02
N LEU A 90 22.75 -0.77 5.62
CA LEU A 90 22.78 -2.06 4.91
C LEU A 90 22.95 -1.95 3.39
N GLY A 91 23.25 -0.77 2.85
CA GLY A 91 23.60 -0.64 1.45
C GLY A 91 24.13 0.73 1.08
N ARG A 92 25.28 0.75 0.39
CA ARG A 92 25.85 1.95 -0.28
C ARG A 92 24.89 2.61 -1.29
N HIS A 93 23.71 2.02 -1.53
CA HIS A 93 22.68 2.44 -2.47
C HIS A 93 21.26 2.30 -1.88
N PRO A 94 20.74 3.29 -1.14
CA PRO A 94 19.44 3.21 -0.46
C PRO A 94 18.24 2.99 -1.40
N ARG A 95 18.33 3.43 -2.66
CA ARG A 95 17.34 3.12 -3.70
C ARG A 95 17.22 1.62 -3.99
N LEU A 96 18.34 0.88 -3.95
CA LEU A 96 18.33 -0.57 -4.13
C LEU A 96 17.64 -1.26 -2.96
N MET A 97 17.83 -0.76 -1.74
CA MET A 97 17.16 -1.29 -0.55
C MET A 97 15.64 -1.13 -0.64
N LEU A 98 15.15 0.04 -1.08
CA LEU A 98 13.71 0.24 -1.32
C LEU A 98 13.13 -0.80 -2.27
N ILE A 99 13.82 -1.07 -3.39
CA ILE A 99 13.40 -2.07 -4.38
C ILE A 99 13.41 -3.48 -3.79
N LEU A 100 14.44 -3.84 -3.01
CA LEU A 100 14.57 -5.18 -2.43
C LEU A 100 13.58 -5.43 -1.28
N MET A 101 13.24 -4.39 -0.52
CA MET A 101 12.27 -4.47 0.57
C MET A 101 10.83 -4.43 0.08
N ALA A 102 10.58 -3.92 -1.13
CA ALA A 102 9.24 -3.79 -1.70
C ALA A 102 8.46 -5.11 -1.80
N PRO A 103 9.03 -6.25 -2.24
CA PRO A 103 8.35 -7.54 -2.20
C PRO A 103 7.99 -7.97 -0.78
N VAL A 104 8.89 -7.75 0.19
CA VAL A 104 8.69 -8.13 1.59
C VAL A 104 7.52 -7.35 2.18
N PHE A 105 7.57 -6.01 2.07
CA PHE A 105 6.48 -5.15 2.52
C PHE A 105 5.19 -5.41 1.75
N GLY A 106 5.26 -5.61 0.44
CA GLY A 106 4.11 -5.92 -0.40
C GLY A 106 3.39 -7.18 0.05
N ILE A 107 4.12 -8.25 0.38
CA ILE A 107 3.56 -9.48 0.91
C ILE A 107 2.99 -9.24 2.31
N MET A 108 3.74 -8.63 3.23
CA MET A 108 3.29 -8.38 4.60
C MET A 108 2.01 -7.54 4.65
N PHE A 109 2.01 -6.38 4.00
CA PHE A 109 0.83 -5.51 3.90
C PHE A 109 -0.28 -6.16 3.09
N GLY A 110 0.05 -7.00 2.10
CA GLY A 110 -0.93 -7.79 1.36
C GLY A 110 -1.66 -8.79 2.24
N LEU A 111 -0.97 -9.48 3.14
CA LEU A 111 -1.60 -10.38 4.10
C LEU A 111 -2.54 -9.59 5.02
N ILE A 112 -2.09 -8.45 5.55
CA ILE A 112 -2.90 -7.57 6.40
C ILE A 112 -4.14 -7.10 5.65
N GLN A 113 -3.97 -6.54 4.45
CA GLN A 113 -5.09 -5.99 3.66
C GLN A 113 -6.05 -7.09 3.19
N GLY A 114 -5.54 -8.28 2.88
CA GLY A 114 -6.35 -9.46 2.61
C GLY A 114 -7.22 -9.83 3.81
N LEU A 115 -6.66 -9.83 5.02
CA LEU A 115 -7.41 -10.10 6.25
C LEU A 115 -8.48 -9.03 6.52
N PHE A 116 -8.17 -7.76 6.30
CA PHE A 116 -9.14 -6.66 6.42
C PHE A 116 -10.29 -6.84 5.44
N ALA A 117 -10.01 -7.12 4.16
CA ALA A 117 -11.04 -7.38 3.15
C ALA A 117 -11.90 -8.61 3.49
N PHE A 118 -11.29 -9.66 4.04
CA PHE A 118 -12.01 -10.84 4.51
C PHE A 118 -12.90 -10.53 5.71
N ALA A 119 -12.40 -9.85 6.73
CA ALA A 119 -13.18 -9.44 7.89
C ALA A 119 -14.34 -8.51 7.50
N ALA A 120 -14.08 -7.51 6.66
CA ALA A 120 -15.11 -6.61 6.15
C ALA A 120 -16.22 -7.37 5.40
N SER A 121 -15.88 -8.44 4.67
CA SER A 121 -16.88 -9.27 3.98
C SER A 121 -17.86 -10.00 4.89
N LYS A 122 -17.51 -10.16 6.18
CA LYS A 122 -18.37 -10.78 7.20
C LYS A 122 -19.22 -9.75 7.94
N LEU A 123 -18.72 -8.52 8.07
CA LEU A 123 -19.38 -7.45 8.82
C LEU A 123 -20.34 -6.62 7.95
N VAL A 124 -20.03 -6.48 6.66
CA VAL A 124 -20.79 -5.65 5.74
C VAL A 124 -21.88 -6.46 5.05
N LYS A 125 -23.13 -6.02 5.16
CA LYS A 125 -24.23 -6.60 4.37
C LYS A 125 -24.00 -6.32 2.88
N LYS A 126 -24.15 -7.34 2.04
CA LYS A 126 -24.19 -7.13 0.59
C LYS A 126 -25.42 -6.31 0.25
N ASN A 127 -25.22 -5.28 -0.59
CA ASN A 127 -26.30 -4.57 -1.24
C ASN A 127 -26.95 -5.46 -2.29
#